data_AF-A0A966L1X7-F1
#
_entry.id   AF-A0A966L1X7-F1
#
_cell.length_a   1.000
_cell.length_b   1.000
_cell.length_c   1.000
_cell.angle_alpha   90.00
_cell.angle_beta   90.00
_cell.angle_gamma   90.00
#
_symmetry.space_group_name_H-M   'P 1'
#
loop_
_entity.id
_entity.type
_entity.pdbx_description
1 polymer ?
#
loop_
_entity_poly.entity_id
_entity_poly.type
_entity_poly.pdbx_seq_one_letter_code
_entity_poly.pdbx_strand_id
1 'polypeptide(L)'
;MDLKTAKLMGGIGAILTLLSFIPSIGWLLSIVGFVLVLLAVKTISDEVKESKIFSDYLVAVVLSVVSVLVLFFGGIASIFGIMRMFMQGAWSMGLRSGAFSALGIILLLLVAWVISIIGSYFIKSSFDEISKKTGEKNFKTAGLLLFLGAILLIA
;
A
#
# COMPACT_ATOMS: atom_id res chain seq x y z
N MET A 1 -18.07 4.27 -19.61
CA MET A 1 -16.73 4.37 -20.23
C MET A 1 -16.39 2.93 -20.55
N ASP A 2 -16.27 2.54 -21.82
CA ASP A 2 -16.24 1.12 -22.16
C ASP A 2 -15.05 0.35 -21.53
N LEU A 3 -15.23 -0.95 -21.29
CA LEU A 3 -14.26 -1.89 -20.70
C LEU A 3 -12.91 -1.85 -21.40
N LYS A 4 -12.88 -1.56 -22.70
CA LYS A 4 -11.65 -1.41 -23.48
C LYS A 4 -10.80 -0.23 -22.97
N THR A 5 -11.42 0.89 -22.63
CA THR A 5 -10.74 2.07 -22.07
C THR A 5 -10.24 1.77 -20.66
N ALA A 6 -11.01 1.02 -19.86
CA ALA A 6 -10.58 0.61 -18.52
C ALA A 6 -9.32 -0.26 -18.56
N LYS A 7 -9.25 -1.22 -19.50
CA LYS A 7 -8.04 -2.06 -19.70
C LYS A 7 -6.83 -1.22 -20.09
N LEU A 8 -7.00 -0.24 -20.97
CA LEU A 8 -5.92 0.66 -21.38
C LEU A 8 -5.46 1.54 -20.22
N MET A 9 -6.38 2.15 -19.46
CA MET A 9 -6.04 2.97 -18.28
C MET A 9 -5.34 2.14 -17.20
N GLY A 10 -5.83 0.93 -16.92
CA GLY A 10 -5.21 0.03 -15.94
C GLY A 10 -3.82 -0.45 -16.37
N GLY A 11 -3.65 -0.80 -17.65
CA GLY A 11 -2.36 -1.22 -18.19
C GLY A 11 -1.32 -0.10 -18.22
N ILE A 12 -1.68 1.07 -18.76
CA ILE A 12 -0.81 2.25 -18.78
C ILE A 12 -0.50 2.68 -17.34
N GLY A 13 -1.51 2.69 -16.47
CA GLY A 13 -1.36 3.02 -15.06
C GLY A 13 -0.33 2.12 -14.36
N ALA A 14 -0.46 0.80 -14.51
CA ALA A 14 0.48 -0.15 -13.93
C ALA A 14 1.91 0.02 -14.47
N ILE A 15 2.08 0.25 -15.77
CA ILE A 15 3.41 0.49 -16.37
C ILE A 15 4.02 1.78 -15.83
N LEU A 16 3.25 2.86 -15.74
CA LEU A 16 3.71 4.12 -15.16
C LEU A 16 4.12 3.96 -13.69
N THR A 17 3.39 3.15 -12.92
CA THR A 17 3.76 2.83 -11.55
C THR A 17 5.04 1.99 -11.48
N LEU A 18 5.32 1.11 -12.44
CA LEU A 18 6.61 0.39 -12.50
C LEU A 18 7.80 1.30 -12.83
N LEU A 19 7.57 2.37 -13.61
CA LEU A 19 8.56 3.39 -13.95
C LEU A 19 8.88 4.35 -12.80
N SER A 20 8.30 4.16 -11.61
CA SER A 20 8.56 4.98 -10.41
C SER A 20 10.03 5.00 -9.98
N PHE A 21 10.84 4.02 -10.40
CA PHE A 21 12.27 3.95 -10.05
C PHE A 21 13.13 5.04 -10.71
N ILE A 22 12.59 5.79 -11.68
CA ILE A 22 13.31 6.88 -12.35
C ILE A 22 13.50 8.06 -11.37
N PRO A 23 14.73 8.44 -10.98
CA PRO A 23 14.97 9.40 -9.90
C PRO A 23 14.37 10.80 -10.12
N SER A 24 14.29 11.28 -11.37
CA SER A 24 13.89 12.67 -11.65
C SER A 24 12.38 12.86 -11.77
N ILE A 25 11.67 11.90 -12.38
CA ILE A 25 10.24 12.02 -12.74
C ILE A 25 9.38 10.90 -12.14
N GLY A 26 9.99 9.92 -11.48
CA GLY A 26 9.30 8.73 -10.97
C GLY A 26 8.16 9.04 -10.00
N TRP A 27 8.30 10.08 -9.18
CA TRP A 27 7.24 10.49 -8.24
C TRP A 27 5.97 10.99 -8.96
N LEU A 28 6.10 11.75 -10.06
CA LEU A 28 4.98 12.18 -10.88
C LEU A 28 4.34 10.98 -11.60
N LEU A 29 5.16 10.11 -12.19
CA LEU A 29 4.68 8.92 -12.90
C LEU A 29 3.92 7.98 -11.96
N SER A 30 4.37 7.85 -10.71
CA SER A 30 3.71 7.03 -9.71
C SER A 30 2.31 7.55 -9.37
N ILE A 31 2.16 8.86 -9.16
CA ILE A 31 0.86 9.48 -8.86
C ILE A 31 -0.09 9.34 -10.06
N VAL A 32 0.38 9.65 -11.27
CA VAL A 32 -0.44 9.52 -12.48
C VAL A 32 -0.84 8.07 -12.72
N GLY A 33 0.11 7.14 -12.58
CA GLY A 33 -0.15 5.71 -12.72
C GLY A 33 -1.18 5.21 -11.71
N PHE A 34 -1.04 5.63 -10.46
CA PHE A 34 -1.97 5.30 -9.39
C PHE A 34 -3.40 5.80 -9.65
N VAL A 35 -3.53 7.06 -10.09
CA VAL A 35 -4.84 7.64 -10.44
C VAL A 35 -5.47 6.89 -11.62
N LEU A 36 -4.68 6.52 -12.63
CA LEU A 36 -5.18 5.76 -13.77
C LEU A 36 -5.66 4.36 -13.37
N VAL A 37 -4.97 3.68 -12.46
CA VAL A 37 -5.41 2.38 -11.93
C VAL A 37 -6.72 2.54 -11.13
N LEU A 38 -6.82 3.57 -10.28
CA LEU A 38 -8.07 3.88 -9.56
C LEU A 38 -9.25 4.11 -10.51
N LEU A 39 -9.05 4.89 -11.57
CA LEU A 39 -10.06 5.15 -12.59
C LEU A 39 -10.41 3.89 -13.38
N ALA A 40 -9.45 3.02 -13.65
CA ALA A 40 -9.69 1.73 -14.30
C ALA A 40 -10.57 0.82 -13.44
N VAL A 41 -10.26 0.67 -12.15
CA VAL A 41 -11.06 -0.14 -11.21
C VAL A 41 -12.46 0.45 -11.06
N LYS A 42 -12.58 1.78 -10.95
CA LYS A 42 -13.89 2.47 -10.92
C LYS A 42 -14.70 2.18 -12.19
N THR A 43 -14.09 2.30 -13.36
CA THR A 43 -14.76 2.04 -14.64
C THR A 43 -15.23 0.60 -14.73
N ILE A 44 -14.40 -0.38 -14.32
CA ILE A 44 -14.81 -1.79 -14.28
C ILE A 44 -16.01 -1.98 -13.34
N SER A 45 -15.96 -1.40 -12.14
CA SER A 45 -17.04 -1.42 -11.16
C SER A 45 -18.37 -0.90 -11.74
N ASP A 46 -18.32 0.23 -12.44
CA ASP A 46 -19.49 0.87 -13.05
C ASP A 46 -20.06 0.03 -14.21
N GLU A 47 -19.20 -0.52 -15.06
CA GLU A 47 -19.61 -1.35 -16.22
C GLU A 47 -20.20 -2.70 -15.80
N VAL A 48 -19.65 -3.35 -14.77
CA VAL A 48 -20.18 -4.63 -14.25
C VAL A 48 -21.27 -4.46 -13.19
N LYS A 49 -21.66 -3.20 -12.90
CA LYS A 49 -22.69 -2.81 -11.92
C LYS A 49 -22.46 -3.43 -10.52
N GLU A 50 -21.21 -3.45 -10.06
CA GLU A 50 -20.83 -4.00 -8.75
C GLU A 50 -19.97 -2.98 -7.99
N SER A 51 -20.63 -2.09 -7.24
CA SER A 51 -19.97 -1.01 -6.49
C SER A 51 -18.98 -1.51 -5.43
N LYS A 52 -19.12 -2.76 -4.99
CA LYS A 52 -18.19 -3.39 -4.04
C LYS A 52 -16.77 -3.46 -4.58
N ILE A 53 -16.58 -3.61 -5.89
CA ILE A 53 -15.26 -3.65 -6.54
C ILE A 53 -14.48 -2.37 -6.23
N PHE A 54 -15.08 -1.21 -6.49
CA PHE A 54 -14.41 0.06 -6.26
C PHE A 54 -14.32 0.41 -4.77
N SER A 55 -15.36 0.10 -4.00
CA SER A 55 -15.38 0.35 -2.55
C SER A 55 -14.25 -0.41 -1.83
N ASP A 56 -14.10 -1.72 -2.09
CA ASP A 56 -13.05 -2.52 -1.48
C ASP A 56 -11.66 -2.00 -1.88
N TYR A 57 -11.47 -1.71 -3.18
CA TYR A 57 -10.19 -1.15 -3.65
C TYR A 57 -9.88 0.22 -3.00
N LEU A 58 -10.89 1.08 -2.84
CA LEU A 58 -10.73 2.38 -2.21
C LEU A 58 -10.40 2.25 -0.72
N VAL A 59 -11.01 1.31 -0.01
CA VAL A 59 -10.66 0.99 1.39
C VAL A 59 -9.19 0.55 1.48
N ALA A 60 -8.72 -0.29 0.56
CA ALA A 60 -7.31 -0.68 0.52
C ALA A 60 -6.37 0.52 0.32
N VAL A 61 -6.74 1.44 -0.56
CA VAL A 61 -5.99 2.69 -0.81
C VAL A 61 -5.95 3.56 0.44
N VAL A 62 -7.07 3.73 1.14
CA VAL A 62 -7.08 4.50 2.39
C VAL A 62 -6.20 3.85 3.44
N LEU A 63 -6.25 2.51 3.57
CA LEU A 63 -5.41 1.77 4.52
C LEU A 63 -3.91 1.88 4.18
N SER A 64 -3.53 1.88 2.91
CA SER A 64 -2.13 2.05 2.52
C SER A 64 -1.62 3.46 2.86
N VAL A 65 -2.43 4.49 2.64
CA VAL A 65 -2.10 5.86 3.05
C VAL A 65 -1.96 5.96 4.57
N VAL A 66 -2.87 5.37 5.33
CA VAL A 66 -2.79 5.33 6.81
C VAL A 66 -1.52 4.63 7.27
N SER A 67 -1.17 3.48 6.67
CA SER A 67 0.07 2.74 6.98
C SER A 67 1.31 3.60 6.76
N VAL A 68 1.40 4.30 5.62
CA VAL A 68 2.50 5.22 5.31
C VAL A 68 2.58 6.37 6.32
N LEU A 69 1.44 6.96 6.70
CA LEU A 69 1.41 8.04 7.69
C LEU A 69 1.86 7.57 9.08
N VAL A 70 1.44 6.38 9.51
CA VAL A 70 1.88 5.78 10.77
C VAL A 70 3.41 5.60 10.76
N LEU A 71 3.97 5.07 9.68
CA LEU A 71 5.42 4.94 9.53
C LEU A 71 6.14 6.29 9.48
N PHE A 72 5.57 7.28 8.79
CA PHE A 72 6.16 8.61 8.67
C PHE A 72 6.23 9.32 10.03
N PHE A 73 5.09 9.49 10.70
CA PHE A 73 5.05 10.18 11.98
C PHE A 73 5.73 9.38 13.10
N GLY A 74 5.51 8.07 13.14
CA GLY A 74 6.16 7.19 14.10
C GLY A 74 7.68 7.07 13.87
N GLY A 75 8.11 7.08 12.61
CA GLY A 75 9.51 7.10 12.23
C GLY A 75 10.21 8.38 12.67
N ILE A 76 9.58 9.54 12.44
CA ILE A 76 10.07 10.83 12.93
C ILE A 76 10.22 10.80 14.46
N ALA A 77 9.18 10.38 15.18
CA ALA A 77 9.22 10.28 16.64
C ALA A 77 10.36 9.35 17.12
N SER A 78 10.57 8.23 16.42
CA SER A 78 11.64 7.26 16.71
C SER A 78 13.02 7.87 16.49
N ILE A 79 13.23 8.59 15.38
CA ILE A 79 14.49 9.29 15.07
C ILE A 79 14.78 10.35 16.15
N PHE A 80 13.79 11.17 16.51
CA PHE A 80 13.95 12.16 17.59
C PHE A 80 14.28 11.50 18.94
N GLY A 81 13.67 10.34 19.25
CA GLY A 81 13.97 9.56 20.44
C GLY A 81 15.43 9.09 20.49
N ILE A 82 15.90 8.50 19.38
CA ILE A 82 17.30 8.02 19.25
C ILE A 82 18.27 9.21 19.33
N MET A 83 17.96 10.33 18.67
CA MET A 83 18.82 11.53 18.67
C MET A 83 18.93 12.15 20.07
N ARG A 84 17.84 12.18 20.85
CA ARG A 84 17.87 12.60 22.27
C ARG A 84 18.74 11.69 23.13
N MET A 85 18.66 10.37 22.92
CA MET A 85 19.52 9.41 23.63
C MET A 85 21.00 9.63 23.34
N PHE A 86 21.34 9.92 22.08
CA PHE A 86 22.72 10.18 21.68
C PHE A 86 23.26 11.49 22.25
N MET A 87 22.45 12.56 22.26
CA MET A 87 22.83 13.87 22.80
C MET A 87 22.96 13.92 24.33
N GLN A 88 22.18 13.13 25.07
CA GLN A 88 22.26 13.07 26.55
C GLN A 88 23.39 12.15 27.07
N GLY A 89 24.23 11.63 26.16
CA GLY A 89 25.32 10.72 26.45
C GLY A 89 24.81 9.31 26.69
N ALA A 90 25.09 8.41 25.73
CA ALA A 90 24.70 6.99 25.78
C ALA A 90 25.13 6.25 27.06
N TRP A 91 26.10 6.78 27.80
CA TRP A 91 26.58 6.23 29.07
C TRP A 91 25.65 6.45 30.26
N SER A 92 24.76 7.46 30.21
CA SER A 92 23.82 7.78 31.31
C SER A 92 22.53 6.95 31.25
N MET A 93 22.23 6.39 30.07
CA MET A 93 21.01 5.66 29.80
C MET A 93 21.32 4.16 29.66
N GLY A 94 21.28 3.44 30.78
CA GLY A 94 21.54 2.00 30.82
C GLY A 94 20.60 1.18 29.90
N LEU A 95 20.94 -0.11 29.71
CA LEU A 95 20.25 -1.11 28.85
C LEU A 95 18.71 -1.01 28.78
N ARG A 96 18.07 -0.58 29.87
CA ARG A 96 16.61 -0.40 29.96
C ARG A 96 16.08 0.63 28.96
N SER A 97 16.69 1.81 28.78
CA SER A 97 16.16 2.85 27.89
C SER A 97 16.29 2.48 26.41
N GLY A 98 17.43 1.91 26.00
CA GLY A 98 17.64 1.42 24.64
C GLY A 98 16.68 0.29 24.26
N ALA A 99 16.39 -0.62 25.20
CA ALA A 99 15.41 -1.69 24.98
C ALA A 99 13.99 -1.15 24.77
N PHE A 100 13.56 -0.10 25.51
CA PHE A 100 12.25 0.53 25.31
C PHE A 100 12.13 1.19 23.92
N SER A 101 13.18 1.85 23.42
CA SER A 101 13.16 2.44 22.08
C SER A 101 13.15 1.39 20.97
N ALA A 102 13.92 0.31 21.10
CA ALA A 102 13.90 -0.79 20.13
C ALA A 102 12.52 -1.47 20.08
N LEU A 103 11.91 -1.74 21.25
CA LEU A 103 10.56 -2.27 21.34
C LEU A 103 9.52 -1.35 20.69
N GLY A 104 9.64 -0.03 20.86
CA GLY A 104 8.75 0.95 20.23
C GLY A 104 8.81 0.90 18.70
N ILE A 105 10.01 0.78 18.13
CA ILE A 105 10.20 0.67 16.67
C ILE A 105 9.63 -0.65 16.15
N ILE A 106 9.88 -1.76 16.84
CA ILE A 106 9.32 -3.07 16.48
C ILE A 106 7.79 -3.02 16.51
N LEU A 107 7.20 -2.41 17.54
CA LEU A 107 5.75 -2.26 17.65
C LEU A 107 5.19 -1.41 16.52
N LEU A 108 5.86 -0.30 16.17
CA LEU A 108 5.48 0.56 15.05
C LEU A 108 5.46 -0.22 13.72
N LEU A 109 6.52 -0.96 13.44
CA LEU A 109 6.65 -1.76 12.23
C LEU A 109 5.58 -2.86 12.18
N LEU A 110 5.31 -3.53 13.30
CA LEU A 110 4.25 -4.53 13.42
C LEU A 110 2.87 -3.94 13.14
N VAL A 111 2.56 -2.77 13.71
CA VAL A 111 1.28 -2.09 13.47
C VAL A 111 1.12 -1.72 12.00
N ALA A 112 2.12 -1.09 11.39
CA ALA A 112 2.09 -0.75 9.97
C ALA A 112 1.95 -2.00 9.09
N TRP A 113 2.66 -3.07 9.42
CA TRP A 113 2.59 -4.34 8.69
C TRP A 113 1.20 -4.98 8.75
N VAL A 114 0.56 -5.01 9.93
CA VAL A 114 -0.80 -5.52 10.09
C VAL A 114 -1.81 -4.69 9.29
N ILE A 115 -1.70 -3.36 9.31
CA ILE A 115 -2.55 -2.48 8.50
C ILE A 115 -2.37 -2.79 7.00
N SER A 116 -1.13 -2.99 6.55
CA SER A 116 -0.83 -3.35 5.16
C SER A 116 -1.42 -4.71 4.76
N ILE A 117 -1.39 -5.72 5.65
CA ILE A 117 -2.03 -7.03 5.40
C ILE A 117 -3.55 -6.84 5.23
N ILE A 118 -4.19 -6.07 6.11
CA ILE A 118 -5.63 -5.80 6.01
C ILE A 118 -5.94 -5.06 4.70
N GLY A 119 -5.13 -4.06 4.32
CA GLY A 119 -5.28 -3.35 3.05
C GLY A 119 -5.19 -4.29 1.85
N SER A 120 -4.21 -5.19 1.84
CA SER A 120 -4.03 -6.16 0.75
C SER A 120 -5.18 -7.16 0.62
N TYR A 121 -5.86 -7.49 1.73
CA TYR A 121 -7.07 -8.31 1.70
C TYR A 121 -8.19 -7.63 0.91
N PHE A 122 -8.38 -6.33 1.09
CA PHE A 122 -9.39 -5.56 0.35
C PHE A 122 -9.05 -5.45 -1.15
N ILE A 123 -7.76 -5.34 -1.51
CA ILE A 123 -7.34 -5.43 -2.93
C ILE A 123 -7.73 -6.79 -3.50
N LYS A 124 -7.41 -7.88 -2.77
CA LYS A 124 -7.78 -9.23 -3.18
C LYS A 124 -9.30 -9.38 -3.35
N SER A 125 -10.09 -8.88 -2.39
CA SER A 125 -11.56 -8.90 -2.47
C SER A 125 -12.07 -8.20 -3.73
N SER A 126 -11.57 -7.00 -4.01
CA SER A 126 -11.89 -6.26 -5.23
C SER A 126 -11.56 -7.05 -6.50
N PHE A 127 -10.36 -7.64 -6.56
CA PHE A 127 -9.89 -8.36 -7.74
C PHE A 127 -10.60 -9.70 -7.93
N ASP A 128 -10.96 -10.38 -6.85
CA ASP A 128 -11.80 -11.58 -6.88
C ASP A 128 -13.19 -11.27 -7.45
N GLU A 129 -13.80 -10.15 -7.06
CA GLU A 129 -15.08 -9.70 -7.64
C GLU A 129 -14.95 -9.34 -9.12
N ILE A 130 -13.89 -8.63 -9.52
CA ILE A 130 -13.62 -8.37 -10.95
C ILE A 130 -13.50 -9.68 -11.72
N SER A 131 -12.77 -10.67 -11.19
CA SER A 131 -12.59 -11.97 -11.84
C SER A 131 -13.92 -12.71 -12.01
N LYS A 132 -14.78 -12.72 -10.99
CA LYS A 132 -16.11 -13.34 -11.05
C LYS A 132 -17.01 -12.69 -12.10
N LYS A 133 -17.00 -11.36 -12.21
CA LYS A 133 -17.91 -10.61 -13.08
C LYS A 133 -17.42 -10.53 -14.53
N THR A 134 -16.10 -10.48 -14.74
CA THR A 134 -15.49 -10.38 -16.08
C THR A 134 -15.12 -11.74 -16.67
N GLY A 135 -15.10 -12.80 -15.85
CA GLY A 135 -14.64 -14.13 -16.23
C GLY A 135 -13.11 -14.25 -16.37
N GLU A 136 -12.37 -13.15 -16.16
CA GLU A 136 -10.92 -13.15 -16.34
C GLU A 136 -10.19 -13.56 -15.04
N LYS A 137 -9.48 -14.69 -15.09
CA LYS A 137 -8.79 -15.31 -13.96
C LYS A 137 -7.53 -14.53 -13.55
N ASN A 138 -6.96 -13.74 -14.45
CA ASN A 138 -5.75 -12.96 -14.17
C ASN A 138 -5.93 -11.99 -12.98
N PHE A 139 -7.13 -11.42 -12.81
CA PHE A 139 -7.41 -10.57 -11.65
C PHE A 139 -7.35 -11.34 -10.33
N LYS A 140 -7.94 -12.53 -10.27
CA LYS A 140 -7.86 -13.40 -9.09
C LYS A 140 -6.41 -13.75 -8.73
N THR A 141 -5.60 -14.11 -9.73
CA THR A 141 -4.18 -14.39 -9.52
C THR A 141 -3.42 -13.16 -9.03
N ALA A 142 -3.62 -11.99 -9.65
CA ALA A 142 -2.98 -10.75 -9.24
C ALA A 142 -3.35 -10.36 -7.80
N GLY A 143 -4.63 -10.45 -7.43
CA GLY A 143 -5.11 -10.17 -6.07
C GLY A 143 -4.50 -11.11 -5.04
N LEU A 144 -4.35 -12.39 -5.37
CA LEU A 144 -3.66 -13.37 -4.52
C LEU A 144 -2.17 -13.06 -4.36
N LEU A 145 -1.48 -12.70 -5.44
CA LEU A 145 -0.06 -12.35 -5.39
C LEU A 145 0.18 -11.10 -4.53
N LEU A 146 -0.65 -10.06 -4.66
CA LEU A 146 -0.55 -8.85 -3.84
C LEU A 146 -0.83 -9.13 -2.36
N PHE A 147 -1.81 -9.99 -2.06
CA PHE A 147 -2.10 -10.40 -0.69
C PHE A 147 -0.96 -11.21 -0.07
N LEU A 148 -0.43 -12.19 -0.80
CA LEU A 148 0.70 -12.98 -0.34
C LEU A 148 1.97 -12.11 -0.20
N GLY A 149 2.21 -11.19 -1.13
CA GLY A 149 3.33 -10.24 -1.06
C GLY A 149 3.31 -9.40 0.21
N ALA A 150 2.13 -8.89 0.60
CA ALA A 150 1.97 -8.14 1.85
C ALA A 150 2.24 -9.00 3.10
N ILE A 151 1.83 -10.27 3.11
CA ILE A 151 2.11 -11.21 4.21
C ILE A 151 3.61 -11.53 4.27
N LEU A 152 4.23 -11.78 3.12
CA LEU A 152 5.64 -12.17 3.01
C LEU A 152 6.61 -10.97 3.14
N LEU A 153 6.10 -9.74 3.19
CA LEU A 153 6.89 -8.50 3.04
C LEU A 153 7.71 -8.44 1.73
N ILE A 154 7.27 -9.20 0.73
CA ILE A 154 7.81 -9.16 -0.63
C ILE A 154 6.85 -8.26 -1.42
N ALA A 155 7.02 -6.94 -1.27
CA ALA A 155 6.31 -5.92 -2.03
C ALA A 155 7.17 -5.44 -3.20
#